data_AF-A0A938J9A9-F1
#
_entry.id   AF-A0A938J9A9-F1
#
_cell.length_a   1.000
_cell.length_b   1.000
_cell.length_c   1.000
_cell.angle_alpha   90.00
_cell.angle_beta   90.00
_cell.angle_gamma   90.00
#
_symmetry.space_group_name_H-M   'P 1'
#
loop_
_entity.id
_entity.type
_entity.pdbx_description
1 polymer ?
#
loop_
_entity_poly.entity_id
_entity_poly.type
_entity_poly.pdbx_seq_one_letter_code
_entity_poly.pdbx_strand_id
1 'polypeptide(L)'
;MTGAGRPRAGVAREVAGGHLAVSTANDTERGERSAPVLMVCSTGGHLAQLWRLRPWWEQHDRAWVTFDKPDARALLAGERIYWAHHPTTRNLANLVRNTLLARRVLRRERPGVVVSSGAGVAVPYFWMARRFGAATAYYEVHDRIDTPTVTGKLCYPVTDLFALQWEEQRRSYPKGVVVGPLL
;
A
#
# COMPACT_ATOMS: atom_id res chain seq x y z
N MET A 1 28.26 -52.68 28.70
CA MET A 1 28.78 -51.71 29.70
C MET A 1 28.08 -50.38 29.42
N THR A 2 26.97 -50.12 30.11
CA THR A 2 26.84 -49.19 31.26
C THR A 2 27.10 -47.73 30.85
N GLY A 3 26.18 -46.78 30.96
CA GLY A 3 24.91 -46.81 31.69
C GLY A 3 24.05 -45.57 31.45
N ALA A 4 22.87 -45.61 32.07
CA ALA A 4 21.85 -44.58 32.08
C ALA A 4 22.27 -43.34 32.90
N GLY A 5 21.80 -42.17 32.45
CA GLY A 5 21.81 -40.92 33.20
C GLY A 5 20.55 -40.10 32.88
N ARG A 6 19.60 -40.12 33.82
CA ARG A 6 18.27 -39.49 33.81
C ARG A 6 18.32 -37.94 33.82
N PRO A 7 17.19 -37.25 33.56
CA PRO A 7 17.11 -35.83 33.23
C PRO A 7 17.18 -34.93 34.46
N ARG A 8 17.59 -33.66 34.29
CA ARG A 8 17.44 -32.64 35.34
C ARG A 8 16.24 -31.73 35.08
N ALA A 9 15.35 -31.84 36.07
CA ALA A 9 14.22 -31.04 36.47
C ALA A 9 14.28 -29.55 36.11
N GLY A 10 13.12 -29.03 35.73
CA GLY A 10 12.89 -27.63 35.45
C GLY A 10 12.88 -26.73 36.69
N VAL A 11 12.70 -25.44 36.40
CA VAL A 11 12.20 -24.47 37.36
C VAL A 11 11.00 -23.83 36.68
N ALA A 12 9.82 -24.36 37.03
CA ALA A 12 8.56 -23.64 36.84
C ALA A 12 8.55 -22.47 37.83
N ARG A 13 8.31 -21.26 37.35
CA ARG A 13 7.80 -20.17 38.18
C ARG A 13 6.33 -19.99 37.83
N GLU A 14 5.50 -20.41 38.76
CA GLU A 14 4.08 -20.12 38.82
C GLU A 14 3.89 -18.64 39.19
N VAL A 15 3.12 -17.92 38.38
CA VAL A 15 2.39 -16.72 38.83
C VAL A 15 0.94 -16.96 38.52
N ALA A 16 0.16 -16.99 39.60
CA ALA A 16 -1.26 -17.28 39.63
C ALA A 16 -2.09 -16.19 38.93
N GLY A 17 -3.17 -16.63 38.28
CA GLY A 17 -4.35 -15.80 38.03
C GLY A 17 -4.72 -15.55 36.57
N GLY A 18 -5.67 -16.35 36.06
CA GLY A 18 -6.72 -15.83 35.20
C GLY A 18 -6.53 -15.93 33.68
N HIS A 19 -7.29 -16.86 33.09
CA HIS A 19 -7.59 -17.01 31.66
C HIS A 19 -6.43 -17.41 30.73
N LEU A 20 -6.40 -18.71 30.40
CA LEU A 20 -5.75 -19.21 29.19
C LEU A 20 -6.38 -18.50 27.97
N ALA A 21 -5.66 -17.54 27.39
CA ALA A 21 -5.89 -17.18 26.00
C ALA A 21 -5.38 -18.35 25.15
N VAL A 22 -6.30 -19.12 24.57
CA VAL A 22 -6.00 -20.04 23.48
C VAL A 22 -5.54 -19.19 22.29
N SER A 23 -4.23 -18.98 22.19
CA SER A 23 -3.60 -18.46 20.98
C SER A 23 -3.78 -19.53 19.92
N THR A 24 -4.74 -19.33 19.02
CA THR A 24 -4.89 -20.20 17.86
C THR A 24 -3.59 -20.19 17.04
N ALA A 25 -3.21 -21.33 16.48
CA ALA A 25 -2.01 -21.48 15.64
C ALA A 25 -1.92 -20.46 14.47
N ASN A 26 -3.02 -19.77 14.17
CA ASN A 26 -3.14 -18.72 13.15
C ASN A 26 -2.47 -17.39 13.51
N ASP A 27 -2.19 -17.12 14.80
CA ASP A 27 -1.53 -15.86 15.22
C ASP A 27 0.00 -15.97 15.18
N THR A 28 0.54 -17.17 15.40
CA THR A 28 1.99 -17.43 15.35
C THR A 28 2.54 -17.48 13.93
N GLU A 29 1.74 -17.93 12.95
CA GLU A 29 2.14 -17.94 11.52
C GLU A 29 2.06 -16.56 10.84
N ARG A 30 1.54 -15.54 11.52
CA ARG A 30 1.50 -14.16 11.02
C ARG A 30 2.75 -13.37 11.42
N GLY A 31 3.66 -13.97 12.19
CA GLY A 31 5.02 -13.49 12.36
C GLY A 31 5.82 -13.77 11.08
N GLU A 32 6.55 -12.78 10.60
CA GLU A 32 7.48 -12.82 9.45
C GLU A 32 6.93 -12.68 8.02
N ARG A 33 5.60 -12.66 7.78
CA ARG A 33 5.11 -12.19 6.48
C ARG A 33 5.12 -10.67 6.45
N SER A 34 5.97 -10.09 5.60
CA SER A 34 5.98 -8.65 5.32
C SER A 34 4.56 -8.18 4.98
N ALA A 35 4.12 -7.09 5.62
CA ALA A 35 2.76 -6.58 5.44
C ALA A 35 2.50 -6.25 3.94
N PRO A 36 1.27 -6.45 3.43
CA PRO A 36 1.01 -6.31 2.00
C PRO A 36 1.25 -4.91 1.46
N VAL A 37 1.56 -4.82 0.16
CA VAL A 37 1.63 -3.56 -0.59
C VAL A 37 0.26 -3.28 -1.23
N LEU A 38 -0.26 -2.07 -1.03
CA LEU A 38 -1.49 -1.63 -1.69
C LEU A 38 -1.16 -0.66 -2.82
N MET A 39 -1.31 -1.12 -4.07
CA MET A 39 -1.09 -0.32 -5.27
C MET A 39 -2.38 0.41 -5.65
N VAL A 40 -2.36 1.74 -5.74
CA VAL A 40 -3.55 2.57 -6.00
C VAL A 40 -3.32 3.49 -7.19
N CYS A 41 -4.08 3.31 -8.27
CA CYS A 41 -3.96 4.17 -9.45
C CYS A 41 -5.26 4.19 -10.27
N SER A 42 -5.37 5.10 -11.24
CA SER A 42 -6.32 4.90 -12.34
C SER A 42 -5.73 3.95 -13.39
N THR A 43 -6.53 3.59 -14.38
CA THR A 43 -6.07 2.84 -15.56
C THR A 43 -5.25 3.74 -16.51
N GLY A 44 -4.78 3.19 -17.64
CA GLY A 44 -3.93 3.91 -18.60
C GLY A 44 -2.52 4.23 -18.07
N GLY A 45 -2.02 5.44 -18.32
CA GLY A 45 -0.63 5.82 -18.03
C GLY A 45 -0.21 5.68 -16.56
N HIS A 46 -1.12 5.94 -15.62
CA HIS A 46 -0.85 5.74 -14.19
C HIS A 46 -0.63 4.26 -13.85
N LEU A 47 -1.46 3.37 -14.40
CA LEU A 47 -1.30 1.93 -14.24
C LEU A 47 -0.01 1.44 -14.91
N ALA A 48 0.30 1.92 -16.12
CA ALA A 48 1.54 1.57 -16.81
C ALA A 48 2.79 1.97 -16.02
N GLN A 49 2.79 3.15 -15.38
CA GLN A 49 3.90 3.59 -14.52
C GLN A 49 4.09 2.66 -13.31
N LEU A 50 3.02 2.33 -12.58
CA LEU A 50 3.12 1.40 -11.45
C LEU A 50 3.47 -0.01 -11.89
N TRP A 51 2.99 -0.44 -13.07
CA TRP A 51 3.31 -1.75 -13.61
C TRP A 51 4.80 -1.93 -13.86
N ARG A 52 5.52 -0.87 -14.24
CA ARG A 52 6.97 -0.95 -14.43
C ARG A 52 7.78 -1.16 -13.17
N LEU A 53 7.18 -0.93 -12.00
CA LEU A 53 7.75 -1.33 -10.72
C LEU A 53 7.65 -2.85 -10.47
N ARG A 54 7.25 -3.66 -11.47
CA ARG A 54 7.04 -5.10 -11.36
C ARG A 54 8.19 -5.88 -10.73
N PRO A 55 9.46 -5.66 -11.13
CA PRO A 55 10.57 -6.37 -10.51
C PRO A 55 10.63 -6.20 -8.98
N TRP A 56 10.07 -5.11 -8.46
CA TRP A 56 9.93 -4.85 -7.04
C TRP A 56 8.62 -5.40 -6.46
N TRP A 57 7.46 -5.00 -7.00
CA TRP A 57 6.18 -5.37 -6.36
C TRP A 57 5.82 -6.85 -6.49
N GLU A 58 6.37 -7.59 -7.47
CA GLU A 58 6.06 -9.01 -7.63
C GLU A 58 6.63 -9.89 -6.51
N GLN A 59 7.65 -9.37 -5.81
CA GLN A 59 8.30 -10.00 -4.65
C GLN A 59 7.49 -9.82 -3.35
N HIS A 60 6.42 -9.04 -3.39
CA HIS A 60 5.60 -8.72 -2.24
C HIS A 60 4.19 -9.29 -2.39
N ASP A 61 3.56 -9.61 -1.25
CA ASP A 61 2.11 -9.78 -1.24
C ASP A 61 1.46 -8.44 -1.57
N ARG A 62 0.52 -8.42 -2.52
CA ARG A 62 -0.07 -7.17 -3.01
C ARG A 62 -1.56 -7.26 -3.30
N ALA A 63 -2.17 -6.09 -3.27
CA ALA A 63 -3.49 -5.82 -3.80
C ALA A 63 -3.49 -4.53 -4.62
N TRP A 64 -4.40 -4.44 -5.56
CA TRP A 64 -4.56 -3.32 -6.47
C TRP A 64 -5.91 -2.62 -6.24
N VAL A 65 -5.90 -1.30 -6.35
CA VAL A 65 -7.10 -0.47 -6.46
C VAL A 65 -7.00 0.29 -7.76
N THR A 66 -7.92 0.02 -8.68
CA THR A 66 -7.98 0.70 -9.99
C THR A 66 -9.39 0.71 -10.55
N PHE A 67 -9.61 1.27 -11.74
CA PHE A 67 -10.93 1.27 -12.35
C PHE A 67 -11.18 0.01 -13.17
N ASP A 68 -12.44 -0.41 -13.19
CA ASP A 68 -12.87 -1.60 -13.91
C ASP A 68 -12.96 -1.33 -15.41
N LYS A 69 -11.82 -1.51 -16.10
CA LYS A 69 -11.69 -1.33 -17.55
C LYS A 69 -10.93 -2.49 -18.20
N PRO A 70 -11.11 -2.74 -19.52
CA PRO A 70 -10.48 -3.86 -20.21
C PRO A 70 -8.96 -3.90 -20.10
N ASP A 71 -8.29 -2.74 -20.17
CA ASP A 71 -6.83 -2.62 -20.03
C ASP A 71 -6.35 -3.09 -18.66
N ALA A 72 -7.03 -2.67 -17.59
CA ALA A 72 -6.70 -3.09 -16.23
C ALA A 72 -7.00 -4.57 -15.98
N ARG A 73 -8.12 -5.09 -16.47
CA ARG A 73 -8.46 -6.53 -16.35
C ARG A 73 -7.43 -7.42 -17.03
N ALA A 74 -6.98 -7.03 -18.22
CA ALA A 74 -5.99 -7.77 -18.98
C ALA A 74 -4.61 -7.71 -18.31
N LEU A 75 -4.15 -6.53 -17.91
CA LEU A 75 -2.81 -6.33 -17.35
C LEU A 75 -2.67 -6.95 -15.95
N LEU A 76 -3.71 -6.87 -15.14
CA LEU A 76 -3.72 -7.35 -13.74
C LEU A 76 -4.39 -8.73 -13.60
N ALA A 77 -4.42 -9.53 -14.66
CA ALA A 77 -5.02 -10.86 -14.61
C ALA A 77 -4.31 -11.73 -13.55
N GLY A 78 -5.10 -12.32 -12.64
CA GLY A 78 -4.59 -13.12 -11.51
C GLY A 78 -4.22 -12.32 -10.26
N GLU A 79 -4.28 -10.99 -10.29
CA GLU A 79 -4.03 -10.14 -9.13
C GLU A 79 -5.28 -10.00 -8.23
N ARG A 80 -5.06 -9.62 -6.97
CA ARG A 80 -6.14 -9.21 -6.05
C ARG A 80 -6.52 -7.76 -6.35
N ILE A 81 -7.71 -7.53 -6.89
CA ILE A 81 -8.13 -6.20 -7.36
C ILE A 81 -9.41 -5.73 -6.65
N TYR A 82 -9.40 -4.46 -6.26
CA TYR A 82 -10.55 -3.71 -5.77
C TYR A 82 -10.93 -2.62 -6.77
N TRP A 83 -12.13 -2.71 -7.34
CA TRP A 83 -12.59 -1.76 -8.34
C TRP A 83 -13.07 -0.46 -7.71
N ALA A 84 -12.41 0.64 -8.05
CA ALA A 84 -12.78 1.99 -7.65
C ALA A 84 -13.79 2.63 -8.61
N HIS A 85 -14.47 3.66 -8.11
CA HIS A 85 -15.51 4.37 -8.84
C HIS A 85 -14.91 5.53 -9.65
N HIS A 86 -15.24 5.56 -10.94
CA HIS A 86 -14.86 6.64 -11.88
C HIS A 86 -16.11 7.34 -12.44
N PRO A 87 -16.00 8.57 -12.98
CA PRO A 87 -14.83 9.44 -13.00
C PRO A 87 -14.54 10.02 -11.60
N THR A 88 -13.27 10.34 -11.34
CA THR A 88 -12.82 10.95 -10.07
C THR A 88 -12.69 12.47 -10.17
N THR A 89 -12.57 13.02 -11.37
CA THR A 89 -12.48 14.47 -11.60
C THR A 89 -13.82 15.14 -11.36
N ARG A 90 -13.85 16.14 -10.47
CA ARG A 90 -15.03 16.97 -10.17
C ARG A 90 -16.30 16.15 -9.83
N ASN A 91 -16.14 14.98 -9.24
CA ASN A 91 -17.25 14.10 -8.91
C ASN A 91 -17.26 13.76 -7.41
N LEU A 92 -18.03 14.54 -6.64
CA LEU A 92 -18.12 14.40 -5.18
C LEU A 92 -18.74 13.07 -4.76
N ALA A 93 -19.75 12.58 -5.50
CA ALA A 93 -20.39 11.31 -5.21
C ALA A 93 -19.38 10.15 -5.30
N ASN A 94 -18.54 10.13 -6.33
CA ASN A 94 -17.49 9.12 -6.45
C ASN A 94 -16.35 9.34 -5.46
N LEU A 95 -16.06 10.58 -5.03
CA LEU A 95 -15.13 10.81 -3.92
C LEU A 95 -15.62 10.14 -2.64
N VAL A 96 -16.90 10.30 -2.29
CA VAL A 96 -17.50 9.65 -1.11
C VAL A 96 -17.46 8.13 -1.25
N ARG A 97 -17.88 7.58 -2.39
CA ARG A 97 -17.84 6.13 -2.63
C ARG A 97 -16.42 5.57 -2.54
N ASN A 98 -15.43 6.26 -3.12
CA ASN A 98 -14.02 5.86 -3.04
C ASN A 98 -13.44 6.02 -1.64
N THR A 99 -13.93 6.97 -0.83
CA THR A 99 -13.54 7.10 0.58
C THR A 99 -14.06 5.92 1.41
N LEU A 100 -15.31 5.51 1.19
CA LEU A 100 -15.88 4.32 1.83
C LEU A 100 -15.15 3.04 1.39
N LEU A 101 -14.83 2.94 0.09
CA LEU A 101 -14.01 1.85 -0.44
C LEU A 101 -12.63 1.83 0.21
N ALA A 102 -11.94 2.97 0.27
CA ALA A 102 -10.61 3.07 0.89
C ALA A 102 -10.62 2.61 2.34
N ARG A 103 -11.62 3.04 3.13
CA ARG A 103 -11.80 2.57 4.51
C ARG A 103 -11.96 1.06 4.61
N ARG A 104 -12.71 0.45 3.69
CA ARG A 104 -12.95 -1.01 3.67
C ARG A 104 -11.69 -1.76 3.28
N VAL A 105 -11.01 -1.32 2.21
CA VAL A 105 -9.79 -1.95 1.69
C VAL A 105 -8.65 -1.85 2.69
N LEU A 106 -8.36 -0.66 3.24
CA LEU A 106 -7.31 -0.48 4.24
C LEU A 106 -7.53 -1.33 5.49
N ARG A 107 -8.79 -1.47 5.94
CA ARG A 107 -9.14 -2.33 7.08
C ARG A 107 -8.93 -3.82 6.78
N ARG A 108 -9.25 -4.24 5.56
CA ARG A 108 -9.20 -5.63 5.11
C ARG A 108 -7.78 -6.08 4.83
N GLU A 109 -7.04 -5.30 4.06
CA GLU A 109 -5.68 -5.65 3.62
C GLU A 109 -4.62 -5.32 4.67
N ARG A 110 -4.87 -4.32 5.54
CA ARG A 110 -3.89 -3.82 6.52
C ARG A 110 -2.48 -3.66 5.91
N PRO A 111 -2.36 -2.88 4.82
CA PRO A 111 -1.10 -2.81 4.09
C PRO A 111 0.00 -2.18 4.95
N GLY A 112 1.24 -2.59 4.73
CA GLY A 112 2.40 -1.91 5.30
C GLY A 112 2.69 -0.59 4.58
N VAL A 113 2.37 -0.52 3.29
CA VAL A 113 2.56 0.67 2.46
C VAL A 113 1.47 0.81 1.39
N VAL A 114 1.05 2.05 1.15
CA VAL A 114 0.21 2.44 0.01
C VAL A 114 1.08 3.14 -1.02
N VAL A 115 1.09 2.61 -2.25
CA VAL A 115 1.87 3.16 -3.38
C VAL A 115 0.93 3.70 -4.45
N SER A 116 1.19 4.90 -4.98
CA SER A 116 0.38 5.47 -6.06
C SER A 116 1.19 6.28 -7.07
N SER A 117 0.78 6.27 -8.34
CA SER A 117 1.34 7.10 -9.42
C SER A 117 0.49 8.33 -9.77
N GLY A 118 -0.48 8.71 -8.92
CA GLY A 118 -1.02 10.07 -8.96
C GLY A 118 -2.39 10.32 -9.60
N ALA A 119 -3.31 9.38 -9.52
CA ALA A 119 -4.71 9.60 -9.90
C ALA A 119 -5.58 10.06 -8.72
N GLY A 120 -6.68 10.77 -9.00
CA GLY A 120 -7.60 11.28 -7.97
C GLY A 120 -8.18 10.23 -6.99
N VAL A 121 -8.18 8.95 -7.38
CA VAL A 121 -8.56 7.83 -6.50
C VAL A 121 -7.59 7.63 -5.33
N ALA A 122 -6.34 8.08 -5.43
CA ALA A 122 -5.31 7.93 -4.40
C ALA A 122 -5.57 8.77 -3.15
N VAL A 123 -6.21 9.94 -3.30
CA VAL A 123 -6.42 10.92 -2.22
C VAL A 123 -7.02 10.28 -0.96
N PRO A 124 -8.18 9.59 -0.99
CA PRO A 124 -8.74 9.00 0.22
C PRO A 124 -7.83 7.93 0.86
N TYR A 125 -7.03 7.20 0.08
CA TYR A 125 -6.13 6.20 0.63
C TYR A 125 -4.97 6.83 1.40
N PHE A 126 -4.34 7.86 0.83
CA PHE A 126 -3.22 8.55 1.45
C PHE A 126 -3.61 9.22 2.76
N TRP A 127 -4.74 9.92 2.78
CA TRP A 127 -5.24 10.58 3.98
C TRP A 127 -5.68 9.61 5.08
N MET A 128 -5.99 8.36 4.74
CA MET A 128 -6.43 7.36 5.70
C MET A 128 -5.33 6.37 6.11
N ALA A 129 -4.27 6.20 5.31
CA ALA A 129 -3.23 5.18 5.46
C ALA A 129 -2.64 5.12 6.88
N ARG A 130 -2.25 6.28 7.42
CA ARG A 130 -1.67 6.39 8.77
C ARG A 130 -2.55 5.81 9.87
N ARG A 131 -3.87 5.93 9.74
CA ARG A 131 -4.84 5.41 10.73
C ARG A 131 -4.93 3.88 10.73
N PHE A 132 -4.38 3.23 9.71
CA PHE A 132 -4.29 1.79 9.57
C PHE A 132 -2.85 1.28 9.69
N GLY A 133 -1.90 2.14 10.12
CA GLY A 133 -0.49 1.77 10.29
C GLY A 133 0.29 1.65 8.99
N ALA A 134 -0.27 2.12 7.86
CA ALA A 134 0.39 2.05 6.57
C ALA A 134 1.22 3.32 6.30
N ALA A 135 2.45 3.13 5.81
CA ALA A 135 3.23 4.20 5.19
C ALA A 135 2.67 4.56 3.80
N THR A 136 3.11 5.68 3.24
CA THR A 136 2.65 6.19 1.95
C THR A 136 3.82 6.55 1.04
N ALA A 137 3.79 6.02 -0.18
CA ALA A 137 4.76 6.32 -1.23
C ALA A 137 4.03 6.84 -2.48
N TYR A 138 4.28 8.09 -2.84
CA TYR A 138 3.69 8.70 -4.03
C TYR A 138 4.74 8.84 -5.11
N TYR A 139 4.39 8.49 -6.34
CA TYR A 139 5.18 8.65 -7.53
C TYR A 139 4.53 9.72 -8.41
N GLU A 140 5.19 10.86 -8.60
CA GLU A 140 4.62 11.90 -9.45
C GLU A 140 4.66 11.49 -10.93
N VAL A 141 3.69 11.97 -11.71
CA VAL A 141 3.53 11.57 -13.10
C VAL A 141 4.66 12.08 -14.00
N HIS A 142 4.90 11.35 -15.08
CA HIS A 142 6.01 11.59 -16.00
C HIS A 142 5.78 12.82 -16.88
N ASP A 143 4.54 13.07 -17.31
CA ASP A 143 4.16 14.10 -18.27
C ASP A 143 4.04 15.50 -17.64
N ARG A 144 4.27 15.63 -16.34
CA ARG A 144 4.14 16.89 -15.58
C ARG A 144 5.47 17.28 -14.95
N ILE A 145 6.32 17.88 -15.77
CA ILE A 145 7.70 18.24 -15.41
C ILE A 145 7.73 19.52 -14.56
N ASP A 146 7.05 20.56 -15.03
CA ASP A 146 7.12 21.93 -14.51
C ASP A 146 5.89 22.33 -13.70
N THR A 147 4.79 21.59 -13.85
CA THR A 147 3.49 21.90 -13.26
C THR A 147 3.02 20.79 -12.32
N PRO A 148 2.63 21.11 -11.08
CA PRO A 148 2.18 20.10 -10.12
C PRO A 148 0.77 19.59 -10.45
N THR A 149 0.54 18.29 -10.25
CA THR A 149 -0.80 17.71 -10.35
C THR A 149 -1.66 18.11 -9.15
N VAL A 150 -2.98 18.20 -9.35
CA VAL A 150 -3.92 18.46 -8.24
C VAL A 150 -3.86 17.32 -7.23
N THR A 151 -3.80 16.08 -7.69
CA THR A 151 -3.66 14.91 -6.82
C THR A 151 -2.33 14.93 -6.08
N GLY A 152 -1.22 15.24 -6.75
CA GLY A 152 0.10 15.35 -6.14
C GLY A 152 0.09 16.36 -5.00
N LYS A 153 -0.44 17.57 -5.25
CA LYS A 153 -0.65 18.59 -4.21
C LYS A 153 -1.46 18.11 -3.01
N LEU A 154 -2.53 17.35 -3.25
CA LEU A 154 -3.42 16.85 -2.19
C LEU A 154 -2.80 15.71 -1.38
N CYS A 155 -1.97 14.87 -2.00
CA CYS A 155 -1.29 13.76 -1.32
C CYS A 155 0.00 14.22 -0.65
N TYR A 156 0.72 15.17 -1.23
CA TYR A 156 2.03 15.67 -0.77
C TYR A 156 2.16 15.90 0.75
N PRO A 157 1.24 16.61 1.44
CA PRO A 157 1.41 16.88 2.88
C PRO A 157 1.28 15.64 3.78
N VAL A 158 0.71 14.55 3.27
CA VAL A 158 0.48 13.31 4.01
C VAL A 158 1.30 12.14 3.50
N THR A 159 2.20 12.38 2.53
CA THR A 159 3.06 11.36 1.94
C THR A 159 4.37 11.22 2.73
N ASP A 160 4.77 9.99 3.06
CA ASP A 160 6.05 9.70 3.72
C ASP A 160 7.22 9.72 2.73
N LEU A 161 7.06 9.14 1.53
CA LEU A 161 8.03 9.19 0.44
C LEU A 161 7.39 9.74 -0.84
N PHE A 162 7.84 10.91 -1.30
CA PHE A 162 7.37 11.50 -2.54
C PHE A 162 8.45 11.40 -3.63
N ALA A 163 8.31 10.41 -4.50
CA ALA A 163 9.23 10.11 -5.59
C ALA A 163 8.91 11.00 -6.82
N LEU A 164 9.95 11.64 -7.33
CA LEU A 164 9.92 12.54 -8.48
C LEU A 164 10.66 11.91 -9.66
N GLN A 165 10.18 12.18 -10.86
CA GLN A 165 10.82 11.72 -12.10
C GLN A 165 11.83 12.72 -12.64
N TRP A 166 11.62 14.01 -12.37
CA TRP A 166 12.42 15.11 -12.91
C TRP A 166 12.89 16.04 -11.80
N GLU A 167 14.05 16.65 -11.99
CA GLU A 167 14.61 17.60 -11.01
C GLU A 167 13.74 18.86 -10.90
N GLU A 168 13.13 19.29 -12.00
CA GLU A 168 12.21 20.43 -12.09
C GLU A 168 11.00 20.28 -11.18
N GLN A 169 10.54 19.04 -10.94
CA GLN A 169 9.39 18.79 -10.08
C GLN A 169 9.67 19.18 -8.61
N ARG A 170 10.94 19.25 -8.19
CA ARG A 170 11.30 19.73 -6.85
C ARG A 170 10.86 21.17 -6.59
N ARG A 171 10.70 21.98 -7.65
CA ARG A 171 10.16 23.34 -7.52
C ARG A 171 8.77 23.35 -6.88
N SER A 172 7.97 22.33 -7.19
CA SER A 172 6.64 22.15 -6.59
C SER A 172 6.65 21.25 -5.35
N TYR A 173 7.60 20.33 -5.27
CA TYR A 173 7.69 19.30 -4.25
C TYR A 173 9.09 19.27 -3.61
N PRO A 174 9.47 20.27 -2.80
CA PRO A 174 10.85 20.44 -2.34
C PRO A 174 11.39 19.29 -1.47
N LYS A 175 10.51 18.61 -0.72
CA LYS A 175 10.83 17.39 0.06
C LYS A 175 10.85 16.11 -0.78
N GLY A 176 10.55 16.18 -2.08
CA GLY A 176 10.53 15.02 -2.96
C GLY A 176 11.94 14.51 -3.26
N VAL A 177 12.05 13.21 -3.53
CA VAL A 177 13.29 12.53 -3.91
C VAL A 177 13.22 12.21 -5.39
N VAL A 178 14.18 12.69 -6.17
CA VAL A 178 14.26 12.39 -7.60
C VAL A 178 14.85 11.00 -7.78
N VAL A 179 14.06 10.12 -8.38
CA VAL A 179 14.40 8.71 -8.62
C VAL A 179 14.53 8.38 -10.11
N GLY A 180 14.22 9.34 -10.98
CA GLY A 180 14.35 9.25 -12.43
C GLY A 180 13.05 8.84 -13.14
N PRO A 181 13.05 8.83 -14.48
CA PRO A 181 11.86 8.52 -15.25
C PRO A 181 11.55 7.01 -15.22
N LEU A 182 10.27 6.66 -15.03
CA LEU A 182 9.79 5.29 -15.25
C LEU A 182 9.26 5.08 -16.66
N LEU A 183 9.08 6.13 -17.47
CA LEU A 183 8.46 6.08 -18.79
C LEU A 183 9.44 6.23 -19.94
#